data_AF-A0A9D7P8Z2-F1
#
_entry.id   AF-A0A9D7P8Z2-F1
#
_cell.length_a   1.000
_cell.length_b   1.000
_cell.length_c   1.000
_cell.angle_alpha   90.00
_cell.angle_beta   90.00
_cell.angle_gamma   90.00
#
_symmetry.space_group_name_H-M   'P 1'
#
loop_
_entity.id
_entity.type
_entity.pdbx_description
1 polymer ?
#
loop_
_entity_poly.entity_id
_entity_poly.type
_entity_poly.pdbx_seq_one_letter_code
_entity_poly.pdbx_strand_id
1 'polypeptide(L)' 'MLINSGELIKISDLVFHRSSLEKLKVSIQNYKLQHGPKIDVAAFKDLTGVSRKYAIPLLEFMDRQRITRRNGDVREIL' A
#
# COMPACT_ATOMS: atom_id res chain seq x y z
N MET A 1 -6.10 13.40 -24.11
CA MET A 1 -4.82 12.67 -23.99
C MET A 1 -4.07 13.31 -22.83
N LEU A 2 -4.10 12.70 -21.64
CA LEU A 2 -3.42 13.23 -20.44
C LEU A 2 -2.59 12.09 -19.85
N ILE A 3 -1.38 11.93 -20.35
CA ILE A 3 -0.33 11.12 -19.73
C ILE A 3 0.66 12.14 -19.21
N ASN A 4 0.55 12.49 -17.93
CA ASN A 4 1.38 13.52 -17.35
C ASN A 4 2.62 12.86 -16.76
N SER A 5 3.67 12.85 -17.57
CA SER A 5 5.10 12.88 -17.26
C SER A 5 5.48 12.76 -15.77
N GLY A 6 6.02 11.61 -15.38
CA GLY A 6 6.60 11.35 -14.04
C GLY A 6 5.80 10.40 -13.14
N GLU A 7 4.76 9.77 -13.69
CA GLU A 7 3.68 9.10 -12.95
C GLU A 7 3.93 7.66 -12.51
N LEU A 8 5.07 7.04 -12.78
CA LEU A 8 5.26 5.61 -12.58
C LEU A 8 6.34 5.32 -11.53
N ILE A 9 5.95 4.63 -10.46
CA ILE A 9 6.84 4.16 -9.39
C ILE A 9 7.05 2.66 -9.56
N LYS A 10 8.29 2.25 -9.79
CA LYS A 10 8.67 0.83 -9.85
C LYS A 10 8.85 0.28 -8.44
N ILE A 11 8.04 -0.72 -8.09
CA ILE A 11 8.12 -1.46 -6.82
C ILE A 11 8.43 -2.91 -7.19
N SER A 12 9.67 -3.35 -6.93
CA SER A 12 10.18 -4.64 -7.42
C SER A 12 10.04 -4.71 -8.96
N ASP A 13 9.39 -5.73 -9.52
CA ASP A 13 9.17 -5.88 -10.96
C ASP A 13 7.87 -5.24 -11.46
N LEU A 14 7.20 -4.46 -10.61
CA LEU A 14 5.88 -3.90 -10.88
C LEU A 14 5.96 -2.39 -11.04
N VAL A 15 5.17 -1.86 -11.96
CA VAL A 15 5.08 -0.43 -12.20
C VAL A 15 3.71 0.05 -11.75
N PHE A 16 3.69 0.96 -10.78
CA PHE A 16 2.46 1.54 -10.23
C PHE A 16 2.33 3.00 -10.62
N HIS A 17 1.12 3.43 -10.95
CA HIS A 17 0.84 4.85 -11.07
C HIS A 17 0.94 5.53 -9.70
N ARG A 18 1.58 6.69 -9.64
CA ARG A 18 1.72 7.53 -8.45
C ARG A 18 0.36 7.91 -7.88
N SER A 19 -0.60 8.22 -8.75
CA SER A 19 -1.99 8.50 -8.36
C SER A 19 -2.64 7.32 -7.64
N SER A 20 -2.34 6.08 -8.03
CA SER A 20 -2.82 4.87 -7.34
C SER A 20 -2.18 4.71 -5.96
N LEU A 21 -0.91 5.08 -5.80
CA LEU A 21 -0.23 5.04 -4.49
C LEU A 21 -0.75 6.12 -3.53
N GLU A 22 -1.05 7.32 -4.02
CA GLU A 22 -1.69 8.35 -3.20
C GLU A 22 -3.08 7.92 -2.73
N LYS A 23 -3.89 7.35 -3.64
CA LYS A 23 -5.19 6.76 -3.26
C LYS A 23 -5.03 5.65 -2.23
N LEU A 24 -4.05 4.78 -2.40
CA LEU A 24 -3.76 3.71 -1.45
C LEU A 24 -3.41 4.25 -0.07
N LYS A 25 -2.59 5.31 0.01
CA LYS A 25 -2.24 5.96 1.27
C LYS A 25 -3.47 6.50 1.99
N VAL A 26 -4.38 7.15 1.25
CA VAL A 26 -5.67 7.62 1.79
C VAL A 26 -6.51 6.45 2.28
N SER A 27 -6.63 5.38 1.50
CA SER A 27 -7.38 4.17 1.89
C SER A 27 -6.84 3.54 3.18
N ILE A 28 -5.52 3.49 3.36
CA ILE A 28 -4.90 2.95 4.58
C ILE A 28 -5.15 3.84 5.80
N GLN A 29 -5.08 5.16 5.63
CA GLN A 29 -5.40 6.10 6.71
C GLN A 29 -6.89 5.96 7.12
N ASN A 30 -7.79 5.83 6.14
CA ASN A 30 -9.21 5.56 6.41
C ASN A 30 -9.41 4.20 7.10
N TYR A 31 -8.68 3.16 6.67
CA TYR A 31 -8.70 1.87 7.34
C TYR A 31 -8.26 1.98 8.81
N LYS A 32 -7.18 2.74 9.09
CA LYS A 32 -6.70 3.01 10.46
C LYS A 32 -7.76 3.66 11.33
N LEU A 33 -8.52 4.60 10.78
CA LEU A 33 -9.62 5.27 11.51
C LEU A 33 -10.79 4.33 11.81
N GLN A 34 -11.08 3.37 10.92
CA GLN A 34 -12.23 2.47 11.06
C GLN A 34 -11.93 1.19 11.86
N HIS A 35 -10.75 0.60 11.66
CA HIS A 35 -10.40 -0.73 12.18
C HIS A 35 -9.22 -0.70 13.16
N GLY A 36 -8.59 0.46 13.34
CA GLY A 36 -7.42 0.64 14.21
C GLY A 36 -6.08 0.52 13.48
N PRO A 37 -4.96 0.73 14.18
CA PRO A 37 -3.65 0.92 13.58
C PRO A 37 -3.02 -0.38 13.05
N LYS A 38 -3.66 -1.53 13.15
CA LYS A 38 -3.09 -2.82 12.72
C LYS A 38 -3.77 -3.30 11.44
N ILE A 39 -2.97 -3.67 10.45
CA ILE A 39 -3.42 -4.25 9.19
C ILE A 39 -2.63 -5.52 8.90
N ASP A 40 -3.32 -6.62 8.66
CA ASP A 40 -2.68 -7.86 8.20
C ASP A 40 -2.65 -7.91 6.67
N VAL A 41 -1.99 -8.95 6.13
CA VAL A 41 -1.88 -9.12 4.68
C VAL A 41 -3.24 -9.42 4.02
N ALA A 42 -4.18 -10.03 4.73
CA ALA A 42 -5.49 -10.37 4.20
C ALA A 42 -6.36 -9.11 4.06
N ALA A 43 -6.48 -8.32 5.12
CA ALA A 43 -7.16 -7.03 5.12
C ALA A 43 -6.55 -6.07 4.10
N PHE A 44 -5.22 -6.05 3.96
CA PHE A 44 -4.58 -5.25 2.91
C PHE A 44 -4.97 -5.71 1.50
N LYS A 45 -5.07 -7.03 1.26
CA LYS A 45 -5.54 -7.55 -0.03
C LYS A 45 -6.98 -7.14 -0.30
N ASP A 46 -7.84 -7.19 0.71
CA ASP A 46 -9.25 -6.82 0.57
C ASP A 46 -9.41 -5.31 0.32
N LEU A 47 -8.58 -4.48 1.00
CA LEU A 47 -8.53 -3.03 0.80
C LEU A 47 -8.06 -2.64 -0.61
N THR A 48 -7.11 -3.37 -1.16
CA THR A 48 -6.44 -3.02 -2.42
C THR A 48 -6.96 -3.78 -3.64
N GLY A 49 -7.66 -4.90 -3.42
CA GLY A 49 -8.12 -5.82 -4.47
C GLY A 49 -6.98 -6.54 -5.21
N VAL A 50 -5.73 -6.44 -4.75
CA VAL A 50 -4.59 -6.99 -5.48
C VAL A 50 -4.28 -8.43 -5.08
N SER A 51 -3.73 -9.21 -6.02
CA SER A 51 -3.26 -10.57 -5.75
C SER A 51 -2.08 -10.58 -4.76
N ARG A 52 -1.85 -11.73 -4.09
CA ARG A 52 -0.76 -11.88 -3.09
C ARG A 52 0.63 -11.56 -3.66
N LYS A 53 0.85 -11.83 -4.95
CA LYS A 53 2.08 -11.50 -5.68
C LYS A 53 2.40 -10.00 -5.66
N TYR A 54 1.36 -9.16 -5.56
CA TYR A 54 1.48 -7.69 -5.57
C TYR A 54 1.36 -7.08 -4.18
N ALA A 55 0.60 -7.71 -3.27
CA ALA A 55 0.37 -7.21 -1.92
C ALA A 55 1.66 -7.11 -1.10
N ILE A 56 2.52 -8.13 -1.13
CA ILE A 56 3.75 -8.14 -0.34
C ILE A 56 4.74 -7.05 -0.78
N PRO A 57 5.08 -6.91 -2.08
CA PRO A 57 5.95 -5.82 -2.54
C PRO A 57 5.42 -4.42 -2.22
N LEU A 58 4.10 -4.22 -2.33
CA LEU A 58 3.46 -2.96 -1.96
C LEU A 58 3.62 -2.68 -0.46
N LEU A 59 3.33 -3.66 0.38
CA LEU A 59 3.50 -3.52 1.83
C LEU A 59 4.95 -3.23 2.22
N GLU A 60 5.93 -3.92 1.60
CA GLU A 60 7.36 -3.62 1.80
C GLU A 60 7.74 -2.21 1.34
N PHE A 61 7.15 -1.73 0.23
CA PHE A 61 7.33 -0.36 -0.20
C PHE A 61 6.77 0.63 0.82
N MET A 62 5.59 0.37 1.38
CA MET A 62 4.99 1.19 2.42
C MET A 62 5.79 1.17 3.72
N ASP A 63 6.39 0.03 4.06
CA ASP A 63 7.33 -0.10 5.16
C ASP A 63 8.57 0.79 4.93
N ARG A 64 9.15 0.77 3.72
CA ARG A 64 10.27 1.66 3.34
C ARG A 64 9.90 3.14 3.38
N GLN A 65 8.67 3.48 3.02
CA GLN A 65 8.14 4.85 3.06
C GLN A 65 7.71 5.30 4.46
N ARG A 66 7.88 4.46 5.50
CA ARG A 66 7.42 4.71 6.88
C ARG A 66 5.93 5.03 6.96
N ILE A 67 5.12 4.40 6.11
CA ILE A 67 3.65 4.46 6.20
C ILE A 67 3.15 3.30 7.07
N THR A 68 3.78 2.15 6.93
CA THR A 68 3.53 0.97 7.77
C THR A 68 4.83 0.51 8.42
N ARG A 69 4.71 -0.33 9.44
CA ARG A 69 5.82 -1.01 10.08
C ARG A 69 5.44 -2.45 10.35
N ARG A 70 6.21 -3.40 9.83
CA ARG A 70 6.02 -4.82 10.14
C ARG A 70 6.26 -5.09 11.62
N ASN A 71 5.30 -5.73 12.27
CA ASN A 71 5.34 -6.18 13.65
C ASN A 71 4.83 -7.64 13.71
N GLY A 72 5.75 -8.59 13.49
CA GLY A 72 5.43 -10.01 13.34
C GLY A 72 4.64 -10.29 12.05
N ASP A 73 3.44 -10.82 12.20
CA ASP A 73 2.52 -11.19 11.11
C ASP A 73 1.59 -10.04 10.68
N VAL A 74 1.54 -8.96 11.46
CA VAL A 74 0.75 -7.76 11.17
C VAL A 74 1.66 -6.59 10.84
N ARG A 75 1.07 -5.56 10.25
CA ARG A 75 1.70 -4.26 10.05
C ARG A 75 0.96 -3.21 10.86
N GLU A 76 1.73 -2.36 11.51
CA GLU A 76 1.25 -1.19 12.21
C GLU A 76 1.29 0.00 11.27
N ILE A 77 0.17 0.67 11.09
CA ILE A 77 0.01 1.88 10.29
C ILE A 77 0.47 3.07 11.14
N LEU A 78 1.52 3.75 10.66
CA LEU A 78 2.13 4.88 11.35
C LEU A 78 1.26 6.14 11.30
#